data_AF-A0A7J8QSI9-F1
#
_entry.id   AF-A0A7J8QSI9-F1
#
_cell.length_a   1.000
_cell.length_b   1.000
_cell.length_c   1.000
_cell.angle_alpha   90.00
_cell.angle_beta   90.00
_cell.angle_gamma   90.00
#
_symmetry.space_group_name_H-M   'P 1'
#
loop_
_entity.id
_entity.type
_entity.pdbx_description
1 polymer ?
#
loop_
_entity_poly.entity_id
_entity_poly.type
_entity_poly.pdbx_seq_one_letter_code
_entity_poly.pdbx_strand_id
1 'polypeptide(L)' 'MGYMQEARENHVKKKVEEALRSKMKQKALKECDEYTSKYAQCAAGKTLSIVWQCRKQAKELNDCLHQ' A
#
# COMPACT_ATOMS: atom_id res chain seq x y z
N MET A 1 13.87 -9.06 -29.83
CA MET A 1 13.20 -8.15 -28.88
C MET A 1 14.26 -7.63 -27.93
N GLY A 2 14.53 -6.33 -27.96
CA GLY A 2 15.78 -5.77 -27.41
C GLY A 2 15.70 -5.46 -25.92
N TYR A 3 16.74 -5.85 -25.18
CA TYR A 3 16.95 -5.60 -23.74
C TYR A 3 16.76 -4.13 -23.32
N MET A 4 16.98 -3.18 -24.23
CA MET A 4 16.77 -1.74 -23.99
C MET A 4 15.29 -1.35 -23.85
N GLN A 5 14.39 -2.08 -24.51
CA GLN A 5 12.95 -1.80 -24.48
C GLN A 5 12.33 -2.25 -23.15
N GLU A 6 12.75 -3.42 -22.65
CA GLU A 6 12.35 -3.95 -21.36
C GLU A 6 12.84 -3.10 -20.17
N ALA A 7 14.06 -2.54 -20.24
CA ALA A 7 14.56 -1.62 -19.22
C ALA A 7 13.75 -0.32 -19.14
N ARG A 8 13.35 0.23 -20.29
CA ARG A 8 12.49 1.44 -20.35
C ARG A 8 11.08 1.14 -19.81
N GLU A 9 10.49 0.00 -20.18
CA GLU A 9 9.19 -0.43 -19.66
C GLU A 9 9.22 -0.66 -18.14
N ASN A 10 10.26 -1.32 -17.62
CA ASN A 10 10.41 -1.52 -16.17
C ASN A 10 10.62 -0.21 -15.41
N HIS A 11 11.36 0.75 -15.97
CA HIS A 11 11.53 2.06 -15.36
C HIS A 11 10.20 2.84 -15.30
N VAL A 12 9.39 2.77 -16.36
CA VAL A 12 8.05 3.38 -16.37
C VAL A 12 7.13 2.70 -15.36
N LYS A 13 7.15 1.36 -15.26
CA LYS A 13 6.39 0.60 -14.25
C LYS A 13 6.74 1.05 -12.83
N LYS A 14 8.03 1.18 -12.51
CA LYS A 14 8.48 1.69 -11.19
C LYS A 14 7.99 3.10 -10.89
N LYS A 15 8.04 4.01 -11.86
CA LYS A 15 7.54 5.39 -11.70
C LYS A 15 6.04 5.45 -11.48
N VAL A 16 5.28 4.61 -12.18
CA VAL A 16 3.82 4.50 -12.00
C VAL A 16 3.49 3.90 -10.63
N GLU A 17 4.20 2.86 -10.19
CA GLU A 17 4.04 2.30 -8.85
C GLU A 17 4.37 3.31 -7.75
N GLU A 18 5.44 4.10 -7.89
CA GLU A 18 5.77 5.18 -6.95
C GLU A 18 4.68 6.27 -6.93
N ALA A 19 4.19 6.70 -8.10
CA ALA A 19 3.12 7.69 -8.20
C ALA A 19 1.80 7.16 -7.61
N LEU A 20 1.48 5.89 -7.87
CA LEU A 20 0.32 5.20 -7.31
C LEU A 20 0.44 5.06 -5.79
N ARG A 21 1.62 4.68 -5.28
CA ARG A 21 1.90 4.61 -3.84
C ARG A 21 1.78 5.96 -3.16
N SER A 22 2.18 7.04 -3.82
CA SER A 22 2.04 8.40 -3.29
C SER A 22 0.56 8.83 -3.25
N LYS A 23 -0.22 8.55 -4.31
CA LYS A 23 -1.66 8.80 -4.34
C LYS A 23 -2.43 7.98 -3.31
N MET A 24 -2.13 6.68 -3.17
CA MET A 24 -2.76 5.82 -2.17
C MET A 24 -2.42 6.26 -0.75
N LYS A 25 -1.18 6.71 -0.48
CA LYS A 25 -0.84 7.32 0.83
C LYS A 25 -1.65 8.57 1.11
N GLN A 26 -1.83 9.45 0.13
CA GLN A 26 -2.63 10.66 0.31
C GLN A 26 -4.11 10.33 0.56
N LYS A 27 -4.67 9.32 -0.12
CA LYS A 27 -6.04 8.84 0.11
C LYS A 27 -6.18 8.17 1.48
N ALA A 28 -5.21 7.34 1.86
CA ALA A 28 -5.17 6.66 3.16
C ALA A 28 -5.20 7.67 4.34
N LEU A 29 -4.47 8.77 4.22
CA LEU A 29 -4.35 9.79 5.27
C LEU A 29 -5.53 10.77 5.32
N LYS A 30 -6.36 10.86 4.27
CA LYS A 30 -7.47 11.83 4.21
C LYS A 30 -8.83 11.20 4.44
N GLU A 31 -9.12 10.07 3.81
CA GLU A 31 -10.42 9.39 3.89
C GLU A 31 -10.39 8.20 4.84
N CYS A 32 -9.28 7.44 4.85
CA CYS A 32 -9.17 6.19 5.59
C CYS A 32 -8.30 6.32 6.85
N ASP A 33 -8.17 7.52 7.42
CA ASP A 33 -7.27 7.79 8.54
C ASP A 33 -7.62 6.92 9.76
N GLU A 34 -8.91 6.77 10.06
CA GLU A 34 -9.39 5.92 11.16
C GLU A 34 -8.96 4.45 11.00
N TYR A 35 -9.12 3.89 9.80
CA TYR A 35 -8.71 2.51 9.49
C TYR A 35 -7.19 2.36 9.46
N THR A 36 -6.49 3.38 8.97
CA THR A 36 -5.02 3.45 8.97
C THR A 36 -4.48 3.47 10.39
N SER A 37 -5.08 4.26 11.28
CA SER A 37 -4.74 4.33 12.70
C SER A 37 -4.98 2.99 13.41
N LYS A 38 -6.12 2.34 13.18
CA LYS A 38 -6.42 0.99 13.71
C LYS A 38 -5.41 -0.06 13.24
N TYR A 39 -5.04 -0.03 11.96
CA TYR A 39 -4.02 -0.93 11.43
C TYR A 39 -2.63 -0.63 12.00
N ALA A 40 -2.24 0.65 12.12
CA ALA A 40 -0.98 1.08 12.70
C ALA A 40 -0.85 0.69 14.19
N GLN A 41 -1.93 0.82 14.97
CA GLN A 41 -1.99 0.35 16.35
C GLN A 41 -1.83 -1.17 16.44
N CYS A 42 -2.44 -1.92 15.52
CA CYS A 42 -2.27 -3.37 15.48
C CYS A 42 -0.85 -3.78 15.06
N ALA A 43 -0.26 -3.05 14.12
CA ALA A 43 1.09 -3.22 13.59
C ALA A 43 2.18 -2.87 14.60
N ALA A 44 1.88 -1.98 15.56
CA ALA A 44 2.83 -1.56 16.58
C ALA A 44 3.34 -2.78 17.37
N GLY A 45 4.64 -3.05 17.24
CA GLY A 45 5.32 -4.16 17.91
C GLY A 45 5.21 -5.53 17.23
N LYS A 46 4.61 -5.65 16.03
CA LYS A 46 4.51 -6.91 15.28
C LYS A 46 5.24 -6.80 13.94
N THR A 47 6.43 -7.40 13.85
CA THR A 47 7.26 -7.32 12.63
C THR A 47 6.98 -8.47 11.65
N LEU A 48 6.70 -9.67 12.15
CA LEU A 48 6.53 -10.88 11.34
C LEU A 48 5.09 -11.42 11.37
N SER A 49 4.43 -11.30 12.51
CA SER A 49 3.08 -11.83 12.76
C SER A 49 1.94 -10.88 12.34
N ILE A 50 2.27 -9.70 11.82
CA ILE A 50 1.31 -8.66 11.42
C ILE A 50 0.33 -9.14 10.35
N VAL A 51 0.79 -9.92 9.37
CA VAL A 51 -0.02 -10.40 8.24
C VAL A 51 -1.18 -11.30 8.71
N TRP A 52 -0.98 -12.01 9.82
CA TRP A 52 -1.95 -12.93 10.39
C TRP A 52 -2.80 -12.26 11.47
N GLN A 53 -2.16 -11.56 12.40
CA GLN A 53 -2.84 -10.94 13.55
C GLN A 53 -3.62 -9.69 13.19
N CYS A 54 -3.15 -8.90 12.21
CA CYS A 54 -3.79 -7.66 11.79
C CYS A 54 -4.56 -7.81 10.47
N ARG A 55 -4.83 -9.05 10.05
CA ARG A 55 -5.50 -9.35 8.78
C ARG A 55 -6.88 -8.68 8.66
N LYS A 56 -7.60 -8.57 9.78
CA LYS A 56 -8.94 -7.96 9.82
C LYS A 56 -8.86 -6.45 9.55
N GLN A 57 -8.00 -5.75 10.29
CA GLN A 57 -7.75 -4.32 10.15
C GLN A 57 -7.14 -4.00 8.77
N ALA A 58 -6.27 -4.88 8.26
CA ALA A 58 -5.74 -4.76 6.90
C ALA A 58 -6.82 -4.88 5.83
N LYS A 59 -7.84 -5.73 6.04
CA LYS A 59 -8.96 -5.88 5.12
C LYS A 59 -9.85 -4.64 5.13
N GLU A 60 -10.15 -4.10 6.30
CA GLU A 60 -10.94 -2.85 6.43
C GLU A 60 -10.23 -1.66 5.80
N LEU A 61 -8.90 -1.53 6.00
CA LEU A 61 -8.10 -0.51 5.35
C LEU A 61 -8.08 -0.68 3.82
N ASN A 62 -7.93 -1.90 3.32
CA ASN A 62 -7.96 -2.17 1.87
C ASN A 62 -9.35 -1.89 1.26
N ASP A 63 -10.43 -2.21 1.96
CA ASP A 63 -11.80 -1.91 1.51
C ASP A 63 -12.00 -0.40 1.33
N CYS A 64 -11.54 0.40 2.29
CA CYS A 64 -11.57 1.86 2.20
C CYS A 64 -10.66 2.41 1.08
N LEU A 65 -9.52 1.77 0.82
CA LEU A 65 -8.59 2.17 -0.24
C LEU A 65 -9.02 1.75 -1.65
N HIS A 66 -9.91 0.76 -1.77
CA HIS A 66 -10.42 0.23 -3.03
C HIS A 66 -11.72 0.89 -3.51
N GLN A 67 -12.42 1.65 -2.66
CA GLN A 67 -13.37 2.67 -3.13
C GLN A 67 -12.64 3.75 -3.94
#